data_AF-A0A0P0Y741-F1
#
_entry.id   AF-A0A0P0Y741-F1
#
_cell.length_a   1.000
_cell.length_b   1.000
_cell.length_c   1.000
_cell.angle_alpha   90.00
_cell.angle_beta   90.00
_cell.angle_gamma   90.00
#
_symmetry.space_group_name_H-M   'P 1'
#
loop_
_entity.id
_entity.type
_entity.pdbx_description
1 polymer ?
#
loop_
_entity_poly.entity_id
_entity_poly.type
_entity_poly.pdbx_seq_one_letter_code
_entity_poly.pdbx_strand_id
1 'polypeptide(L)'
;MEIGWPTDVQHVAHVTFDRFHGFLGLPVEFEPEVPRRAPSASASVFGVSTESMQCSYDSRGNSVPTILLMMQRRLYEQGGLRAEGIFRINAENSQEELVRDQLNGGIVPEGIDVHCLAGLIKVSFFLLF
;
A
#
# COMPACT_ATOMS: atom_id res chain seq x y z
N MET A 1 14.89 -24.02 21.68
CA MET A 1 15.61 -23.95 20.40
C MET A 1 16.49 -22.72 20.48
N GLU A 2 17.79 -22.88 20.68
CA GLU A 2 18.73 -21.75 20.67
C GLU A 2 19.13 -21.49 19.21
N ILE A 3 18.81 -20.30 18.70
CA ILE A 3 19.25 -19.88 17.37
C ILE A 3 20.72 -19.47 17.53
N GLY A 4 21.63 -20.37 17.18
CA GLY A 4 23.06 -20.07 17.12
C GLY A 4 23.36 -18.97 16.09
N TRP A 5 24.51 -18.33 16.24
CA TRP A 5 25.01 -17.35 15.27
C TRP A 5 25.15 -18.00 13.88
N PRO A 6 24.88 -17.28 12.77
CA PRO A 6 25.07 -17.83 11.43
C PRO A 6 26.56 -18.04 11.17
N THR A 7 27.04 -19.27 11.30
CA THR A 7 28.48 -19.58 11.10
C THR A 7 28.86 -19.80 9.63
N ASP A 8 27.87 -20.02 8.76
CA ASP A 8 28.08 -20.35 7.35
C ASP A 8 27.17 -19.50 6.45
N VAL A 9 27.43 -18.18 6.43
CA VAL A 9 26.75 -17.26 5.52
C VAL A 9 27.54 -17.21 4.22
N GLN A 10 27.07 -17.94 3.21
CA GLN A 10 27.62 -17.85 1.86
C GLN A 10 26.81 -16.84 1.06
N HIS A 11 27.50 -15.88 0.44
CA HIS A 11 26.88 -14.97 -0.50
C HIS A 11 26.58 -15.74 -1.80
N VAL A 12 25.30 -16.04 -2.05
CA VAL A 12 24.85 -16.79 -3.22
C VAL A 12 24.69 -15.86 -4.44
N ALA A 13 24.04 -14.71 -4.26
CA ALA A 13 23.81 -13.75 -5.33
C ALA A 13 23.57 -12.33 -4.79
N HIS A 14 23.97 -11.34 -5.59
CA HIS A 14 23.67 -9.93 -5.34
C HIS A 14 22.47 -9.50 -6.19
N VAL A 15 21.35 -9.22 -5.53
CA VAL A 15 20.10 -8.84 -6.20
C VAL A 15 19.87 -7.35 -6.02
N THR A 16 19.53 -6.66 -7.10
CA THR A 16 19.21 -5.22 -7.09
C THR A 16 17.79 -5.03 -7.59
N PHE A 17 17.00 -4.13 -7.00
CA PHE A 17 15.65 -3.83 -7.49
C PHE A 17 15.65 -2.57 -8.37
N ASP A 18 15.13 -2.69 -9.58
CA ASP A 18 14.87 -1.61 -10.53
C ASP A 18 13.36 -1.43 -10.72
N ARG A 19 12.86 -0.19 -10.65
CA ARG A 19 11.42 0.09 -10.70
C ARG A 19 10.75 -0.28 -12.03
N PHE A 20 11.51 -0.36 -13.12
CA PHE A 20 11.02 -0.68 -14.46
C PHE A 20 11.28 -2.14 -14.83
N HIS A 21 12.38 -2.71 -14.34
CA HIS A 21 12.85 -4.05 -14.70
C HIS A 21 12.69 -5.09 -13.59
N GLY A 22 12.19 -4.71 -12.41
CA GLY A 22 12.03 -5.61 -11.26
C GLY A 22 13.38 -5.98 -10.63
N PHE A 23 13.45 -7.18 -10.07
CA PHE A 23 14.68 -7.69 -9.45
C PHE A 23 15.70 -8.11 -10.53
N LEU A 24 16.84 -7.44 -10.53
CA LEU A 24 18.01 -7.72 -11.36
C LEU A 24 19.03 -8.57 -10.59
N GLY A 25 19.66 -9.52 -11.27
CA GLY A 25 20.66 -10.41 -10.66
C GLY A 25 20.06 -11.53 -9.81
N LEU A 26 18.74 -11.75 -9.93
CA LEU A 26 18.06 -12.86 -9.28
C LEU A 26 18.51 -14.19 -9.93
N PRO A 27 18.92 -15.20 -9.15
CA PRO A 27 19.23 -16.52 -9.69
C PRO A 27 18.01 -17.15 -10.37
N VAL A 28 18.25 -17.93 -11.43
CA VAL A 28 17.21 -18.50 -12.29
C VAL A 28 16.24 -19.40 -11.53
N GLU A 29 16.70 -20.02 -10.44
CA GLU A 29 15.90 -20.83 -9.54
C GLU A 29 14.84 -20.04 -8.77
N PHE A 30 15.06 -18.73 -8.54
CA PHE A 30 14.11 -17.85 -7.84
C PHE A 30 13.24 -17.01 -8.78
N GLU A 31 13.59 -16.90 -10.07
CA GLU A 31 12.76 -16.20 -11.06
C GLU A 31 11.28 -16.64 -11.12
N PRO A 32 10.91 -17.92 -10.94
CA PRO A 32 9.51 -18.35 -10.96
C PRO A 32 8.71 -17.82 -9.76
N GLU A 33 9.37 -17.59 -8.63
CA GLU A 33 8.75 -17.17 -7.37
C GLU A 33 8.64 -15.65 -7.27
N VAL A 34 9.44 -14.91 -8.04
CA VAL A 34 9.49 -13.45 -8.00
C VAL A 34 8.78 -12.86 -9.21
N PRO A 35 7.73 -12.04 -9.01
CA PRO A 35 7.10 -11.32 -10.11
C PRO A 35 8.14 -10.49 -10.89
N ARG A 36 8.32 -10.80 -12.19
CA ARG A 36 9.28 -10.13 -13.08
C ARG A 36 9.00 -8.64 -13.22
N ARG A 37 7.72 -8.28 -13.21
CA ARG A 37 7.33 -6.88 -13.20
C ARG A 37 7.43 -6.43 -11.75
N ALA A 38 8.17 -5.35 -11.50
CA ALA A 38 7.96 -4.57 -10.30
C ALA A 38 6.44 -4.46 -10.09
N PRO A 39 5.91 -4.57 -8.86
CA PRO A 39 4.55 -4.17 -8.58
C PRO A 39 4.48 -2.66 -8.84
N SER A 40 4.48 -2.28 -10.12
CA SER A 40 4.31 -0.93 -10.58
C SER A 40 2.96 -0.51 -10.06
N ALA A 41 2.87 0.76 -9.66
CA ALA A 41 1.66 1.47 -9.40
C ALA A 41 0.47 0.76 -10.04
N SER A 42 -0.34 0.08 -9.22
CA SER A 42 -1.35 -0.85 -9.73
C SER A 42 -2.15 -0.10 -10.78
N ALA A 43 -2.38 -0.71 -11.94
CA ALA A 43 -3.10 -0.07 -13.04
C ALA A 43 -4.46 0.51 -12.57
N SER A 44 -4.98 -0.04 -11.46
CA SER A 44 -6.06 0.56 -10.69
C SER A 44 -5.73 0.68 -9.20
N VAL A 45 -6.16 1.79 -8.59
CA VAL A 45 -6.17 1.98 -7.14
C VAL A 45 -7.62 2.19 -6.73
N PHE A 46 -8.12 1.35 -5.83
CA PHE A 46 -9.56 1.25 -5.53
C PHE A 46 -10.40 1.04 -6.80
N GLY A 47 -10.03 0.06 -7.64
CA GLY A 47 -10.82 -0.31 -8.83
C GLY A 47 -10.90 0.77 -9.92
N VAL A 48 -10.38 1.97 -9.67
CA VAL A 48 -10.33 3.08 -10.61
C VAL A 48 -8.97 3.08 -11.27
N SER A 49 -8.94 3.10 -12.60
CA SER A 49 -7.71 3.28 -13.38
C SER A 49 -7.00 4.54 -12.92
N THR A 50 -5.67 4.48 -12.76
CA THR A 50 -4.86 5.66 -12.40
C THR A 50 -5.02 6.80 -13.41
N GLU A 51 -5.34 6.49 -14.67
CA GLU A 51 -5.61 7.48 -15.73
C GLU A 51 -6.98 8.17 -15.60
N SER A 52 -7.96 7.48 -15.02
CA SER A 52 -9.33 7.98 -14.81
C SER A 52 -9.57 8.49 -13.38
N MET A 53 -8.54 8.42 -12.54
CA MET A 53 -8.65 8.76 -11.13
C MET A 53 -8.86 10.27 -10.98
N GLN A 54 -9.93 10.66 -10.30
CA GLN A 54 -10.21 12.06 -10.05
C GLN A 54 -9.21 12.62 -9.04
N CYS A 55 -8.35 13.53 -9.49
CA CYS A 55 -7.39 14.23 -8.63
C CYS A 55 -7.92 15.59 -8.18
N SER A 56 -7.56 15.99 -6.97
CA SER A 56 -7.77 17.31 -6.40
C SER A 56 -6.46 17.79 -5.76
N TYR A 57 -6.42 19.02 -5.28
CA TYR A 57 -5.19 19.62 -4.75
C TYR A 57 -5.16 19.56 -3.22
N ASP A 58 -4.03 19.13 -2.66
CA ASP A 58 -3.77 19.29 -1.24
C ASP A 58 -3.49 20.77 -0.88
N SER A 59 -3.29 21.04 0.41
CA SER A 59 -3.01 22.41 0.89
C SER A 59 -1.67 22.98 0.40
N ARG A 60 -0.81 22.16 -0.19
CA ARG A 60 0.50 22.54 -0.76
C ARG A 60 0.43 22.69 -2.29
N GLY A 61 -0.72 22.44 -2.90
CA GLY A 61 -0.91 22.48 -4.36
C GLY A 61 -0.46 21.22 -5.09
N ASN A 62 -0.22 20.11 -4.38
CA ASN A 62 0.08 18.83 -5.02
C ASN A 62 -1.21 18.19 -5.52
N SER A 63 -1.18 17.64 -6.75
CA SER A 63 -2.27 16.83 -7.28
C SER A 63 -2.29 15.48 -6.58
N VAL A 64 -3.36 15.21 -5.83
CA VAL A 64 -3.57 13.98 -5.05
C VAL A 64 -4.93 13.41 -5.42
N PRO A 65 -5.07 12.08 -5.56
CA PRO A 65 -6.37 11.48 -5.75
C PRO A 65 -7.38 11.88 -4.69
N THR A 66 -8.56 12.32 -5.14
CA THR A 66 -9.61 12.86 -4.26
C THR A 66 -10.03 11.87 -3.20
N ILE A 67 -10.07 10.58 -3.55
CA ILE A 67 -10.38 9.50 -2.58
C ILE A 67 -9.37 9.45 -1.43
N LEU A 68 -8.08 9.70 -1.68
CA LEU A 68 -7.07 9.75 -0.62
C LEU A 68 -7.28 10.95 0.30
N LEU A 69 -7.64 12.11 -0.24
CA LEU A 69 -7.96 13.29 0.57
C LEU A 69 -9.21 13.04 1.43
N MET A 70 -10.22 12.37 0.88
CA MET A 70 -11.44 12.00 1.63
C MET A 70 -11.12 11.01 2.76
N MET A 71 -10.32 9.98 2.48
CA MET A 71 -9.88 9.01 3.49
C MET A 71 -9.02 9.66 4.56
N GLN A 72 -8.07 10.53 4.19
CA GLN A 72 -7.24 11.28 5.12
C GLN A 72 -8.10 12.16 6.04
N ARG A 73 -9.05 12.89 5.47
CA ARG A 73 -9.99 13.70 6.24
C ARG A 73 -10.78 12.84 7.22
N ARG A 74 -11.30 11.69 6.78
CA ARG A 74 -12.03 10.75 7.64
C ARG A 74 -11.17 10.22 8.78
N LEU A 75 -9.91 9.90 8.50
CA LEU A 75 -8.95 9.47 9.50
C LEU A 75 -8.74 10.55 10.57
N TYR A 76 -8.68 11.82 10.17
CA TYR A 76 -8.50 12.94 11.10
C TYR A 76 -9.76 13.22 11.93
N GLU A 77 -10.93 13.18 11.32
CA GLU A 77 -12.22 13.37 11.99
C GLU A 77 -12.48 12.30 13.06
N GLN A 78 -12.05 11.05 12.81
CA GLN A 78 -12.14 9.96 13.78
C GLN A 78 -11.02 9.98 14.83
N GLY A 79 -10.13 10.97 14.82
CA GLY A 79 -9.01 11.05 15.74
C GLY A 79 -7.94 9.98 15.50
N GLY A 80 -7.85 9.41 14.29
CA GLY A 80 -6.91 8.36 13.93
C GLY A 80 -5.44 8.72 14.17
N LEU A 81 -5.07 10.00 14.12
CA LEU A 81 -3.72 10.46 14.50
C LEU A 81 -3.40 10.28 16.00
N ARG A 82 -4.42 10.12 16.83
CA ARG A 82 -4.30 9.84 18.27
C ARG A 82 -4.41 8.35 18.58
N ALA A 83 -4.74 7.51 17.58
CA ALA A 83 -4.83 6.07 17.76
C ALA A 83 -3.41 5.49 17.91
N GLU A 84 -3.20 4.73 18.99
CA GLU A 84 -1.92 4.12 19.27
C GLU A 84 -1.54 3.14 18.15
N GLY A 85 -0.32 3.26 17.61
CA GLY A 85 0.12 2.37 16.55
C GLY A 85 -0.61 2.56 15.22
N ILE A 86 -1.16 3.75 14.96
CA ILE A 86 -1.65 4.10 13.63
C ILE A 86 -0.55 3.86 12.57
N PHE A 87 -0.91 3.22 11.45
CA PHE A 87 -0.01 2.69 10.40
C PHE A 87 0.92 1.53 10.78
N ARG A 88 0.93 1.12 12.06
CA ARG A 88 1.73 -0.01 12.57
C ARG A 88 0.87 -1.24 12.87
N ILE A 89 -0.32 -1.04 13.44
CA ILE A 89 -1.26 -2.11 13.78
C ILE A 89 -2.07 -2.45 12.53
N ASN A 90 -2.15 -3.74 12.22
CA ASN A 90 -3.04 -4.26 11.18
C ASN A 90 -4.46 -4.35 11.74
N ALA A 91 -5.42 -3.80 11.01
CA ALA A 91 -6.83 -4.02 11.32
C ALA A 91 -7.28 -5.42 10.96
N GLU A 92 -8.48 -5.79 11.40
CA GLU A 92 -9.14 -6.99 10.92
C GLU A 92 -9.51 -6.83 9.43
N ASN A 93 -8.92 -7.68 8.58
CA ASN A 93 -9.10 -7.65 7.13
C ASN A 93 -10.53 -7.94 6.66
N SER A 94 -11.43 -8.41 7.54
CA SER A 94 -12.79 -8.83 7.18
C SER A 94 -13.63 -7.70 6.59
N GLN A 95 -13.30 -6.44 6.93
CA GLN A 95 -13.99 -5.26 6.40
C GLN A 95 -13.27 -4.65 5.18
N GLU A 96 -12.03 -5.07 4.87
CA GLU A 96 -11.22 -4.39 3.85
C GLU A 96 -11.84 -4.50 2.46
N GLU A 97 -12.28 -5.69 2.04
CA GLU A 97 -12.92 -5.89 0.73
C GLU A 97 -14.20 -5.07 0.58
N LEU A 98 -15.08 -5.09 1.59
CA LEU A 98 -16.32 -4.31 1.60
C LEU A 98 -16.04 -2.81 1.52
N VAL A 99 -15.06 -2.34 2.29
CA VAL A 99 -14.66 -0.93 2.28
C VAL A 99 -14.05 -0.56 0.94
N ARG A 100 -13.25 -1.43 0.33
CA ARG A 100 -12.69 -1.20 -1.01
C ARG A 100 -13.78 -1.03 -2.04
N ASP A 101 -14.80 -1.88 -2.07
CA ASP A 101 -15.91 -1.74 -3.02
C ASP A 101 -16.66 -0.42 -2.87
N GLN A 102 -16.83 0.06 -1.63
CA GLN A 102 -17.43 1.38 -1.38
C GLN A 102 -16.51 2.52 -1.82
N LEU A 103 -15.19 2.39 -1.59
CA LEU A 103 -14.19 3.36 -2.05
C LEU A 103 -14.11 3.42 -3.58
N ASN A 104 -14.28 2.29 -4.26
CA ASN A 104 -14.37 2.22 -5.73
C ASN A 104 -15.58 3.03 -6.24
N GLY A 105 -16.65 3.10 -5.45
CA GLY A 105 -17.82 3.97 -5.70
C GLY A 105 -17.63 5.44 -5.31
N GLY A 106 -16.44 5.83 -4.83
CA GLY A 106 -16.16 7.18 -4.35
C GLY A 106 -16.73 7.49 -2.96
N ILE A 107 -17.18 6.47 -2.22
CA ILE A 107 -17.78 6.62 -0.90
C ILE A 107 -16.77 6.15 0.14
N VAL A 108 -16.43 7.01 1.11
CA VAL A 108 -15.67 6.61 2.30
C VAL A 108 -16.68 6.25 3.39
N PRO A 109 -16.87 4.96 3.71
CA PRO A 109 -17.90 4.54 4.66
C PRO A 109 -17.72 5.17 6.05
N GLU A 110 -18.86 5.32 6.74
CA GLU A 110 -18.84 5.74 8.13
C GLU A 110 -18.58 4.57 9.07
N GLY A 111 -17.84 4.78 10.17
CA GLY A 111 -17.58 3.73 11.15
C GLY A 111 -16.48 2.73 10.77
N ILE A 112 -15.72 2.96 9.70
CA ILE A 112 -14.51 2.18 9.39
C ILE A 112 -13.55 2.28 10.59
N ASP A 113 -12.95 1.16 10.95
CA ASP A 113 -11.85 1.14 11.91
C ASP A 113 -10.67 2.00 11.42
N VAL A 114 -10.11 2.80 12.32
CA VAL A 114 -9.04 3.75 11.99
C VAL A 114 -7.77 3.06 11.50
N HIS A 115 -7.47 1.85 11.97
CA HIS A 115 -6.33 1.07 11.49
C HIS A 115 -6.60 0.51 10.09
N CYS A 116 -7.84 0.11 9.78
CA CYS A 116 -8.22 -0.36 8.45
C CYS A 116 -8.10 0.79 7.45
N LEU A 117 -8.66 1.96 7.79
CA LEU A 117 -8.55 3.17 6.99
C LEU A 117 -7.09 3.58 6.75
N ALA A 118 -6.26 3.55 7.79
CA ALA A 118 -4.84 3.85 7.68
C ALA A 118 -4.09 2.84 6.80
N GLY A 119 -4.42 1.56 6.90
CA GLY A 119 -3.91 0.51 6.02
C GLY A 119 -4.25 0.79 4.55
N LEU A 120 -5.50 1.13 4.28
CA LEU A 120 -5.96 1.45 2.92
C LEU A 120 -5.27 2.70 2.35
N ILE A 121 -5.08 3.76 3.14
CA ILE A 121 -4.31 4.95 2.73
C ILE A 121 -2.87 4.56 2.40
N LYS A 122 -2.23 3.76 3.26
CA LYS A 122 -0.84 3.32 3.10
C LYS A 122 -0.65 2.50 1.83
N VAL A 123 -1.48 1.48 1.63
CA VAL A 123 -1.43 0.62 0.43
C VAL A 123 -1.67 1.46 -0.82
N SER A 124 -2.63 2.38 -0.79
CA SER A 124 -3.00 3.15 -1.96
C SER A 124 -1.98 4.23 -2.31
N PHE A 125 -1.37 4.85 -1.31
CA PHE A 125 -0.23 5.73 -1.54
C PHE A 125 0.94 4.96 -2.16
N PHE A 126 1.27 3.77 -1.65
CA PHE A 126 2.33 2.93 -2.21
C PHE A 126 2.03 2.51 -3.65
N LEU A 127 0.77 2.24 -3.99
CA LEU A 127 0.35 1.86 -5.34
C LEU A 127 0.21 3.04 -6.32
N LEU A 128 0.43 4.28 -5.91
CA LEU A 128 0.41 5.44 -6.82
C LEU A 128 1.80 5.90 -7.27
N PHE A 129 2.88 5.35 -6.70
CA PHE A 129 4.26 5.77 -6.96
C PHE A 129 5.17 4.65 -7.47
#